data_AF-A0A957VUX1-F1
#
_entry.id   AF-A0A957VUX1-F1
#
_cell.length_a   1.000
_cell.length_b   1.000
_cell.length_c   1.000
_cell.angle_alpha   90.00
_cell.angle_beta   90.00
_cell.angle_gamma   90.00
#
_symmetry.space_group_name_H-M   'P 1'
#
loop_
_entity.id
_entity.type
_entity.pdbx_description
1 polymer ?
#
loop_
_entity_poly.entity_id
_entity_poly.type
_entity_poly.pdbx_seq_one_letter_code
_entity_poly.pdbx_strand_id
1 'polypeptide(L)'
;MGNEFDVNLCWMDTEPMDPRTHYVLKHTTNKVKAYISGISYRIDVNTLHRQETDRFGLNEIGRVAIRTARPIFFDNYRVNHGTGSFILIDPMTNRTVAAGMIRGKSRDVEQVMRTQHKASRTSTNVRWEGGVVSAADWEKRNGHKGAVLWCTGLSGSGKSTVAKGLVKQLFGRGCQVMMLDG
;
A
#
# COMPACT_ATOMS: atom_id res chain seq x y z
N MET A 1 7.90 14.93 0.71
CA MET A 1 8.24 15.77 -0.47
C MET A 1 9.10 14.97 -1.43
N GLY A 2 8.80 15.09 -2.73
CA GLY A 2 9.55 14.44 -3.81
C GLY A 2 8.96 14.80 -5.17
N ASN A 3 9.70 14.50 -6.23
CA ASN A 3 9.28 14.67 -7.62
C ASN A 3 8.92 13.34 -8.29
N GLU A 4 9.03 12.21 -7.59
CA GLU A 4 8.69 10.90 -8.14
C GLU A 4 8.00 10.02 -7.09
N PHE A 5 6.87 9.42 -7.47
CA PHE A 5 6.03 8.66 -6.55
C PHE A 5 5.25 7.55 -7.26
N ASP A 6 5.04 6.45 -6.51
CA ASP A 6 4.25 5.31 -6.93
C ASP A 6 2.77 5.58 -6.68
N VAL A 7 1.93 5.20 -7.64
CA VAL A 7 0.50 5.40 -7.57
C VAL A 7 -0.26 4.16 -8.04
N ASN A 8 -1.47 4.00 -7.52
CA ASN A 8 -2.51 3.27 -8.23
C ASN A 8 -3.25 4.28 -9.11
N LEU A 9 -3.38 4.00 -10.40
CA LEU A 9 -3.98 4.90 -11.38
C LEU A 9 -5.09 4.19 -12.14
N CYS A 10 -6.20 4.90 -12.35
CA CYS A 10 -7.29 4.50 -13.23
C CYS A 10 -7.29 5.44 -14.43
N TRP A 11 -7.15 4.87 -15.63
CA TRP A 11 -7.27 5.61 -16.88
C TRP A 11 -8.75 5.75 -17.27
N MET A 12 -9.15 6.96 -17.64
CA MET A 12 -10.56 7.33 -17.83
C MET A 12 -10.84 7.89 -19.23
N ASP A 13 -9.82 8.12 -20.05
CA ASP A 13 -10.00 8.58 -21.42
C ASP A 13 -10.16 7.40 -22.40
N THR A 14 -10.92 7.63 -23.45
CA THR A 14 -11.04 6.75 -24.62
C THR A 14 -9.74 6.67 -25.42
N GLU A 15 -8.97 7.77 -25.45
CA GLU A 15 -7.65 7.75 -26.06
C GLU A 15 -6.68 6.99 -25.14
N PRO A 16 -5.98 5.95 -25.64
CA PRO A 16 -5.04 5.20 -24.81
C PRO A 16 -3.93 6.09 -24.27
N MET A 17 -3.53 5.81 -23.04
CA MET A 17 -2.43 6.50 -22.37
C MET A 17 -1.14 6.42 -23.19
N ASP A 18 -0.55 7.58 -23.50
CA ASP A 18 0.81 7.68 -24.02
C ASP A 18 1.80 8.02 -22.88
N PRO A 19 2.79 7.15 -22.59
CA PRO A 19 3.84 7.42 -21.61
C PRO A 19 4.74 8.62 -21.94
N ARG A 20 4.83 9.01 -23.22
CA ARG A 20 5.66 10.13 -23.70
C ARG A 20 4.98 11.49 -23.49
N THR A 21 3.66 11.50 -23.32
CA THR A 21 2.89 12.71 -23.15
C THR A 21 3.10 13.32 -21.76
N HIS A 22 3.21 14.64 -21.73
CA HIS A 22 3.20 15.41 -20.49
C HIS A 22 1.77 15.82 -20.15
N TYR A 23 1.32 15.48 -18.95
CA TYR A 23 0.02 15.83 -18.40
C TYR A 23 0.17 16.96 -17.38
N VAL A 24 -0.94 17.62 -17.08
CA VAL A 24 -1.06 18.47 -15.90
C VAL A 24 -1.58 17.62 -14.75
N LEU A 25 -0.73 17.38 -13.75
CA LEU A 25 -1.14 16.78 -12.50
C LEU A 25 -1.73 17.86 -11.60
N LYS A 26 -3.02 17.70 -11.26
CA LYS A 26 -3.69 18.54 -10.26
C LYS A 26 -3.78 17.76 -8.95
N HIS A 27 -3.10 18.26 -7.93
CA HIS A 27 -3.05 17.71 -6.59
C HIS A 27 -3.43 18.81 -5.62
N THR A 28 -4.52 18.63 -4.88
CA THR A 28 -5.12 19.69 -4.01
C THR A 28 -5.32 21.01 -4.78
N THR A 29 -4.65 22.08 -4.37
CA THR A 29 -4.64 23.41 -5.01
C THR A 29 -3.46 23.59 -5.98
N ASN A 30 -2.56 22.61 -6.08
CA ASN A 30 -1.37 22.68 -6.91
C ASN A 30 -1.59 22.04 -8.28
N LYS A 31 -1.07 22.68 -9.32
CA LYS A 31 -0.97 22.14 -10.69
C LYS A 31 0.50 22.09 -11.10
N VAL A 32 0.95 20.94 -11.55
CA VAL A 32 2.33 20.72 -11.98
C VAL A 32 2.36 19.85 -13.23
N LYS A 33 3.29 20.12 -14.15
CA LYS A 33 3.55 19.21 -15.28
C LYS A 33 4.07 17.88 -14.74
N ALA A 34 3.55 16.78 -15.27
CA ALA A 34 3.92 15.44 -14.88
C ALA A 34 3.89 14.48 -16.07
N TYR A 35 4.55 13.35 -15.96
CA TYR A 35 4.47 12.27 -16.92
C TYR A 35 4.57 10.93 -16.20
N ILE A 36 4.14 9.88 -16.89
CA ILE A 36 4.20 8.52 -16.38
C ILE A 36 5.59 7.97 -16.69
N SER A 37 6.42 7.82 -15.66
CA SER A 37 7.83 7.40 -15.80
C SER A 37 7.98 5.89 -15.96
N GLY A 38 6.97 5.11 -15.58
CA GLY A 38 6.96 3.67 -15.79
C GLY A 38 5.65 3.03 -15.38
N ILE A 39 5.33 1.91 -16.02
CA ILE A 39 4.18 1.07 -15.70
C ILE A 39 4.70 -0.19 -15.04
N SER A 40 4.21 -0.50 -13.84
CA SER A 40 4.58 -1.74 -13.16
C SER A 40 3.71 -2.90 -13.61
N TYR A 41 2.38 -2.69 -13.64
CA TYR A 41 1.41 -3.69 -14.07
C TYR A 41 0.02 -3.06 -14.22
N ARG A 42 -0.82 -3.68 -15.05
CA ARG A 42 -2.27 -3.52 -15.07
C ARG A 42 -2.92 -4.57 -14.17
N ILE A 43 -4.07 -4.25 -13.59
CA ILE A 43 -4.93 -5.18 -12.88
C ILE A 43 -6.07 -5.55 -13.82
N ASP A 44 -6.23 -6.84 -14.08
CA ASP A 44 -7.43 -7.35 -14.73
C ASP A 44 -8.61 -7.23 -13.76
N VAL A 45 -9.65 -6.48 -14.13
CA VAL A 45 -10.75 -6.15 -13.22
C VAL A 45 -11.62 -7.38 -12.91
N ASN A 46 -11.67 -8.35 -13.82
CA ASN A 46 -12.47 -9.56 -13.66
C ASN A 46 -11.77 -10.59 -12.76
N THR A 47 -10.44 -10.66 -12.84
CA THR A 47 -9.66 -11.71 -12.17
C THR A 47 -8.78 -11.19 -11.03
N LEU A 48 -8.60 -9.88 -10.92
CA LEU A 48 -7.67 -9.20 -10.00
C LEU A 48 -6.21 -9.62 -10.16
N HIS A 49 -5.86 -10.31 -11.25
CA HIS A 49 -4.49 -10.67 -11.58
C HIS A 49 -3.73 -9.52 -12.21
N ARG A 50 -2.41 -9.53 -12.01
CA ARG A 50 -1.49 -8.54 -12.59
C ARG A 50 -1.08 -8.99 -13.98
N GLN A 51 -1.08 -8.04 -14.91
CA GLN A 51 -0.63 -8.25 -16.29
C GLN A 51 0.40 -7.20 -16.66
N GLU A 52 1.45 -7.60 -17.36
CA GLU A 52 2.41 -6.67 -17.96
C GLU A 52 1.72 -5.88 -19.06
N THR A 53 2.00 -4.58 -19.13
CA THR A 53 1.50 -3.72 -20.19
C THR A 53 2.39 -2.50 -20.34
N ASP A 54 2.35 -1.96 -21.55
CA ASP A 54 3.02 -0.77 -22.04
C ASP A 54 2.10 0.46 -22.08
N ARG A 55 0.78 0.29 -21.94
CA ARG A 55 -0.21 1.38 -21.99
C ARG A 55 -1.49 1.04 -21.23
N PHE A 56 -2.25 2.05 -20.80
CA PHE A 56 -3.60 1.87 -20.27
C PHE A 56 -4.66 2.37 -21.25
N GLY A 57 -5.66 1.52 -21.52
CA GLY A 57 -6.90 1.89 -22.20
C GLY A 57 -7.98 2.39 -21.24
N LEU A 58 -9.15 2.74 -21.78
CA LEU A 58 -10.30 3.20 -20.99
C LEU A 58 -10.66 2.19 -19.88
N ASN A 59 -10.85 2.69 -18.66
CA ASN A 59 -11.20 1.94 -17.45
C ASN A 59 -10.14 0.95 -16.98
N GLU A 60 -8.92 1.02 -17.51
CA GLU A 60 -7.83 0.19 -17.03
C GLU A 60 -7.22 0.79 -15.77
N ILE A 61 -6.95 -0.09 -14.81
CA ILE A 61 -6.41 0.27 -13.51
C ILE A 61 -5.08 -0.45 -13.35
N GLY A 62 -4.10 0.23 -12.78
CA GLY A 62 -2.85 -0.43 -12.46
C GLY A 62 -1.90 0.42 -11.64
N ARG A 63 -0.68 -0.09 -11.48
CA ARG A 63 0.36 0.58 -10.73
C ARG A 63 1.34 1.23 -11.69
N VAL A 64 1.55 2.53 -11.50
CA VAL A 64 2.47 3.32 -12.30
C VAL A 64 3.34 4.20 -11.41
N ALA A 65 4.48 4.63 -11.93
CA ALA A 65 5.31 5.68 -11.35
C ALA A 65 5.02 6.99 -12.08
N ILE A 66 4.86 8.06 -11.31
CA ILE A 66 4.67 9.42 -11.85
C ILE A 66 5.87 10.26 -11.46
N ARG A 67 6.36 11.02 -12.43
CA ARG A 67 7.36 12.06 -12.21
C ARG A 67 6.78 13.44 -12.49
N THR A 68 7.04 14.38 -11.60
CA THR A 68 6.60 15.78 -11.70
C THR A 68 7.79 16.70 -11.99
N ALA A 69 7.54 17.78 -12.73
CA ALA A 69 8.56 18.78 -13.07
C ALA A 69 9.08 19.57 -11.86
N ARG A 70 8.25 19.71 -10.82
CA ARG A 70 8.62 20.31 -9.53
C ARG A 70 8.22 19.38 -8.39
N PRO A 71 8.97 19.35 -7.28
CA PRO A 71 8.59 18.54 -6.13
C PRO A 71 7.21 18.94 -5.59
N ILE A 72 6.44 17.95 -5.13
CA ILE A 72 5.18 18.17 -4.43
C ILE A 72 5.23 17.54 -3.03
N PHE A 73 4.39 18.06 -2.14
CA PHE A 73 4.10 17.42 -0.87
C PHE A 73 2.94 16.46 -1.08
N PHE A 74 3.13 15.21 -0.68
CA PHE A 74 2.14 14.17 -0.84
C PHE A 74 2.21 13.22 0.36
N ASP A 75 1.06 12.63 0.65
CA ASP A 75 0.92 11.59 1.65
C ASP A 75 0.50 10.27 0.98
N ASN A 76 0.64 9.17 1.71
CA ASN A 76 0.00 7.94 1.29
C ASN A 76 -1.52 8.12 1.38
N TYR A 77 -2.25 7.78 0.30
CA TYR A 77 -3.71 7.88 0.24
C TYR A 77 -4.42 7.21 1.40
N ARG A 78 -3.87 6.11 1.94
CA ARG A 78 -4.46 5.39 3.08
C ARG A 78 -4.33 6.13 4.41
N VAL A 79 -3.43 7.11 4.49
CA VAL A 79 -3.20 7.94 5.68
C VAL A 79 -3.96 9.26 5.54
N ASN A 80 -3.87 9.90 4.38
CA ASN A 80 -4.62 11.13 4.07
C ASN A 80 -5.11 11.10 2.62
N HIS A 81 -6.43 11.03 2.45
CA HIS A 81 -7.07 10.98 1.14
C HIS A 81 -6.96 12.31 0.37
N GLY A 82 -6.95 13.45 1.08
CA GLY A 82 -6.91 14.78 0.46
C GLY A 82 -5.57 15.06 -0.20
N THR A 83 -4.46 14.76 0.49
CA THR A 83 -3.09 14.95 -0.01
C THR A 83 -2.49 13.68 -0.62
N GLY A 84 -3.25 12.58 -0.65
CA GLY A 84 -2.86 11.33 -1.30
C GLY A 84 -3.61 11.06 -2.61
N SER A 85 -4.43 11.98 -3.10
CA SER A 85 -5.14 11.84 -4.39
C SER A 85 -4.78 12.96 -5.36
N PHE A 86 -4.87 12.66 -6.65
CA PHE A 86 -4.66 13.61 -7.73
C PHE A 86 -5.42 13.18 -8.98
N ILE A 87 -5.50 14.08 -9.95
CA ILE A 87 -5.95 13.78 -11.31
C ILE A 87 -4.90 14.18 -12.33
N LEU A 88 -4.90 13.50 -13.47
CA LEU A 88 -4.16 13.92 -14.67
C LEU A 88 -5.12 14.59 -15.63
N ILE A 89 -4.67 15.73 -16.17
CA ILE A 89 -5.43 16.55 -17.11
C ILE A 89 -4.59 16.66 -18.39
N ASP A 90 -5.20 16.38 -19.53
CA ASP A 90 -4.57 16.61 -20.83
C ASP A 90 -4.42 18.13 -21.06
N PRO A 91 -3.22 18.63 -21.38
CA PRO A 91 -2.98 20.07 -21.52
C PRO A 91 -3.58 20.68 -22.81
N MET A 92 -3.86 19.86 -23.82
CA MET A 92 -4.41 20.31 -25.10
C MET A 92 -5.95 20.36 -25.05
N THR A 93 -6.58 19.32 -24.51
CA THR A 93 -8.04 19.17 -24.47
C THR A 93 -8.66 19.62 -23.14
N ASN A 94 -7.86 19.80 -22.09
CA ASN A 94 -8.30 20.07 -20.72
C ASN A 94 -9.20 18.98 -20.10
N ARG A 95 -9.25 17.80 -20.71
CA ARG A 95 -10.01 16.65 -20.17
C ARG A 95 -9.26 16.02 -19.01
N THR A 96 -10.02 15.50 -18.05
CA THR A 96 -9.45 14.68 -16.98
C THR A 96 -9.28 13.25 -17.50
N VAL A 97 -8.04 12.86 -17.76
CA VAL A 97 -7.71 11.58 -18.41
C VAL A 97 -7.46 10.45 -17.42
N ALA A 98 -7.12 10.77 -16.16
CA ALA A 98 -6.88 9.77 -15.14
C ALA A 98 -7.13 10.28 -13.72
N ALA A 99 -7.45 9.36 -12.82
CA ALA A 99 -7.48 9.59 -11.37
C ALA A 99 -6.47 8.68 -10.68
N GLY A 100 -5.78 9.18 -9.66
CA GLY A 100 -4.71 8.44 -9.01
C GLY A 100 -4.66 8.57 -7.50
N MET A 101 -4.21 7.49 -6.86
CA MET A 101 -4.00 7.36 -5.43
C MET A 101 -2.53 7.11 -5.14
N ILE A 102 -1.90 7.99 -4.37
CA ILE A 102 -0.48 7.97 -4.04
C ILE A 102 -0.18 6.90 -2.99
N ARG A 103 0.86 6.09 -3.24
CA ARG A 103 1.32 5.04 -2.33
C ARG A 103 2.58 5.43 -1.56
N GLY A 104 3.40 6.30 -2.11
CA GLY A 104 4.66 6.74 -1.52
C GLY A 104 5.69 7.15 -2.58
N LYS A 105 6.93 7.40 -2.17
CA LYS A 105 8.04 7.67 -3.10
C LYS A 105 8.25 6.48 -4.05
N SER A 106 8.57 6.78 -5.31
CA SER A 106 8.93 5.78 -6.32
C SER A 106 10.17 5.04 -5.83
N ARG A 107 10.12 3.70 -5.89
CA ARG A 107 11.29 2.83 -5.67
C ARG A 107 11.63 2.25 -7.04
N ASP A 108 12.91 2.16 -7.39
CA ASP A 108 13.35 1.74 -8.72
C ASP A 108 12.58 0.51 -9.24
N VAL A 109 12.15 0.55 -10.50
CA VAL A 109 11.34 -0.50 -11.16
C VAL A 109 12.04 -1.86 -11.12
N GLU A 110 13.37 -1.88 -11.25
CA GLU A 110 14.21 -3.08 -11.06
C GLU A 110 14.12 -3.63 -9.64
N GLN A 111 14.01 -2.76 -8.63
CA GLN A 111 13.82 -3.16 -7.25
C GLN A 111 12.40 -3.70 -7.06
N VAL A 112 11.37 -3.13 -7.70
CA VAL A 112 9.99 -3.64 -7.62
C VAL A 112 9.82 -5.01 -8.30
N MET A 113 10.48 -5.24 -9.44
CA MET A 113 10.48 -6.53 -10.16
C MET A 113 11.35 -7.60 -9.46
N ARG A 114 12.55 -7.24 -8.97
CA ARG A 114 13.40 -8.16 -8.17
C ARG A 114 12.79 -8.51 -6.82
N THR A 115 12.01 -7.60 -6.22
CA THR A 115 11.32 -7.86 -4.94
C THR A 115 10.09 -8.77 -5.10
N GLN A 116 9.50 -8.87 -6.30
CA GLN A 116 8.27 -9.65 -6.50
C GLN A 116 8.48 -11.16 -6.66
N HIS A 117 9.67 -11.62 -7.07
CA HIS A 117 9.97 -13.06 -7.04
C HIS A 117 10.24 -13.59 -5.62
N LYS A 118 10.27 -12.73 -4.59
CA LYS A 118 10.60 -13.15 -3.22
C LYS A 118 10.05 -12.20 -2.14
N ALA A 119 8.72 -12.03 -2.02
CA ALA A 119 8.05 -11.64 -0.77
C ALA A 119 6.55 -11.36 -1.00
N SER A 120 5.68 -12.31 -0.69
CA SER A 120 4.94 -12.24 0.58
C SER A 120 5.70 -11.49 1.69
N ARG A 121 5.20 -10.29 2.03
CA ARG A 121 5.38 -9.53 3.29
C ARG A 121 6.75 -9.64 3.98
N THR A 122 7.55 -8.55 3.95
CA THR A 122 8.26 -7.96 5.12
C THR A 122 9.16 -6.81 4.66
N SER A 123 9.23 -5.74 5.47
CA SER A 123 10.14 -4.61 5.31
C SER A 123 11.60 -5.08 5.17
N THR A 124 12.35 -4.54 4.21
CA THR A 124 13.74 -4.95 3.86
C THR A 124 14.78 -4.85 4.99
N ASN A 125 14.46 -4.18 6.11
CA ASN A 125 15.32 -4.09 7.29
C ASN A 125 14.97 -5.08 8.42
N VAL A 126 14.03 -6.00 8.22
CA VAL A 126 13.66 -7.01 9.22
C VAL A 126 14.04 -8.37 8.68
N ARG A 127 15.24 -8.85 9.05
CA ARG A 127 15.58 -10.26 8.89
C ARG A 127 15.06 -10.99 10.12
N TRP A 128 14.18 -11.95 9.91
CA TRP A 128 13.86 -12.94 10.93
C TRP A 128 15.10 -13.82 11.09
N GLU A 129 15.90 -13.55 12.11
CA GLU A 129 16.82 -14.57 12.61
C GLU A 129 15.97 -15.65 13.27
N GLY A 130 16.14 -16.89 12.83
CA GLY A 130 15.47 -18.02 13.46
C GLY A 130 15.88 -18.08 14.93
N GLY A 131 14.91 -18.05 15.84
CA GLY A 131 15.18 -18.28 17.25
C GLY A 131 15.78 -19.68 17.45
N VAL A 132 16.62 -19.83 18.47
CA VAL A 132 17.23 -21.12 18.86
C VAL A 132 16.17 -22.20 19.16
N VAL A 133 14.94 -21.79 19.48
CA VAL A 133 13.81 -22.65 19.82
C VAL A 133 12.67 -22.39 18.84
N SER A 134 12.16 -23.45 18.21
CA SER A 134 11.08 -23.35 17.22
C SER A 134 9.72 -23.13 17.90
N ALA A 135 8.72 -22.68 17.13
CA ALA A 135 7.35 -22.59 17.62
C ALA A 135 6.82 -23.96 18.10
N ALA A 136 7.13 -25.06 17.38
CA ALA A 136 6.70 -26.40 17.77
C ALA A 136 7.26 -26.84 19.13
N ASP A 137 8.51 -26.49 19.43
CA ASP A 137 9.13 -26.78 20.72
C ASP A 137 8.43 -26.03 21.87
N TRP A 138 8.08 -24.76 21.64
CA TRP A 138 7.30 -23.97 22.59
C TRP A 138 5.89 -24.51 22.81
N GLU A 139 5.20 -24.91 21.75
CA GLU A 139 3.86 -25.50 21.84
C GLU A 139 3.88 -26.83 22.60
N LYS A 140 4.88 -27.68 22.34
CA LYS A 140 5.09 -28.94 23.06
C LYS A 140 5.37 -28.69 24.55
N ARG A 141 6.18 -27.69 24.89
CA ARG A 141 6.49 -27.34 26.29
C ARG A 141 5.28 -26.78 27.03
N ASN A 142 4.50 -25.93 26.38
CA ASN A 142 3.40 -25.20 27.03
C ASN A 142 2.07 -25.98 26.98
N GLY A 143 1.96 -27.03 26.16
CA GLY A 143 0.73 -27.79 25.98
C GLY A 143 -0.38 -27.04 25.25
N HIS A 144 -0.06 -25.89 24.62
CA HIS A 144 -1.00 -25.10 23.86
C HIS A 144 -0.30 -24.34 22.72
N LYS A 145 -1.07 -23.96 21.70
CA LYS A 145 -0.58 -23.12 20.60
C LYS A 145 -0.36 -21.68 21.05
N GLY A 146 0.63 -21.02 20.45
CA GLY A 146 0.88 -19.59 20.66
C GLY A 146 -0.03 -18.73 19.76
N ALA A 147 -0.54 -17.62 20.29
CA ALA A 147 -1.31 -16.65 19.52
C ALA A 147 -1.10 -15.23 20.05
N VAL A 148 -1.21 -14.23 19.16
CA VAL A 148 -1.20 -12.80 19.51
C VAL A 148 -2.53 -12.20 19.08
N LEU A 149 -3.24 -11.58 20.03
CA LEU A 149 -4.47 -10.84 19.75
C LEU A 149 -4.22 -9.35 19.95
N TRP A 150 -4.57 -8.56 18.94
CA TRP A 150 -4.47 -7.11 18.98
C TRP A 150 -5.86 -6.49 19.02
N CYS A 151 -6.23 -5.84 20.13
CA CYS A 151 -7.52 -5.17 20.28
C CYS A 151 -7.44 -3.71 19.79
N THR A 152 -8.12 -3.37 18.69
CA THR A 152 -8.26 -1.99 18.17
C THR A 152 -9.67 -1.43 18.36
N GLY A 153 -9.81 -0.10 18.33
CA GLY A 153 -11.11 0.60 18.44
C GLY A 153 -11.08 1.90 19.25
N LEU A 154 -12.17 2.69 19.16
CA LEU A 154 -12.33 4.01 19.80
C LEU A 154 -12.12 3.98 21.32
N SER A 155 -11.69 5.09 21.94
CA SER A 155 -11.59 5.17 23.40
C SER A 155 -12.92 4.84 24.07
N GLY A 156 -12.89 4.09 25.18
CA GLY A 156 -14.10 3.63 25.87
C GLY A 156 -14.86 2.46 25.24
N SER A 157 -14.46 1.96 24.05
CA SER A 157 -15.16 0.86 23.35
C SER A 157 -15.04 -0.54 23.99
N GLY A 158 -14.56 -0.64 25.23
CA GLY A 158 -14.47 -1.91 25.97
C GLY A 158 -13.28 -2.83 25.66
N LYS A 159 -12.30 -2.39 24.85
CA LYS A 159 -11.10 -3.20 24.48
C LYS A 159 -10.36 -3.75 25.70
N SER A 160 -10.05 -2.88 26.66
CA SER A 160 -9.33 -3.26 27.88
C SER A 160 -10.17 -4.20 28.74
N THR A 161 -11.50 -4.05 28.73
CA THR A 161 -12.43 -4.95 29.44
C THR A 161 -12.38 -6.35 28.85
N VAL A 162 -12.46 -6.48 27.52
CA VAL A 162 -12.38 -7.76 26.81
C VAL A 162 -11.01 -8.40 26.98
N ALA A 163 -9.93 -7.64 26.83
CA ALA A 163 -8.56 -8.14 27.00
C ALA A 163 -8.32 -8.68 28.41
N LYS A 164 -8.73 -7.95 29.46
CA LYS A 164 -8.62 -8.40 30.86
C LYS A 164 -9.45 -9.66 31.14
N GLY A 165 -10.67 -9.72 30.59
CA GLY A 165 -11.52 -10.92 30.71
C GLY A 165 -10.90 -12.15 30.06
N LEU A 166 -10.35 -11.99 28.86
CA LEU A 166 -9.67 -13.08 28.13
C LEU A 166 -8.44 -13.58 28.88
N VAL A 167 -7.61 -12.69 29.41
CA VAL A 167 -6.43 -13.05 30.23
C VAL A 167 -6.84 -13.90 31.42
N LYS A 168 -7.88 -13.49 32.16
CA LYS A 168 -8.40 -14.24 33.31
C LYS A 168 -8.85 -15.64 32.91
N GLN A 169 -9.56 -15.78 31.77
CA GLN A 169 -10.02 -17.09 31.29
C GLN A 169 -8.88 -17.99 30.83
N LEU A 170 -7.91 -17.46 30.08
CA LEU A 170 -6.75 -18.25 29.61
C LEU A 170 -5.86 -18.68 30.77
N PHE A 171 -5.64 -17.81 31.75
CA PHE A 171 -4.91 -18.14 32.96
C PHE A 171 -5.60 -19.27 33.73
N GLY A 172 -6.93 -19.21 33.90
CA GLY A 172 -7.71 -20.28 34.53
C GLY A 172 -7.66 -21.63 33.79
N ARG A 173 -7.28 -21.63 32.50
CA ARG A 173 -7.08 -22.83 31.68
C ARG A 173 -5.62 -23.33 31.70
N GLY A 174 -4.75 -22.70 32.48
CA GLY A 174 -3.32 -23.06 32.58
C GLY A 174 -2.46 -22.56 31.41
N CYS A 175 -2.98 -21.68 30.54
CA CYS A 175 -2.21 -21.11 29.45
C CYS A 175 -1.23 -20.05 29.95
N GLN A 176 -0.04 -20.00 29.34
CA GLN A 176 0.88 -18.86 29.49
C GLN A 176 0.28 -17.66 28.76
N VAL A 177 -0.06 -16.61 29.49
CA VAL A 177 -0.71 -15.41 28.95
C VAL A 177 -0.09 -14.15 29.52
N MET A 178 0.11 -13.16 28.66
CA MET A 178 0.60 -11.83 29.02
C MET A 178 -0.26 -10.79 28.30
N MET A 179 -0.62 -9.72 29.02
CA MET A 179 -1.25 -8.54 28.44
C MET A 179 -0.21 -7.43 28.38
N LEU A 180 -0.07 -6.84 27.20
CA LEU A 180 0.71 -5.62 26.99
C LEU A 180 -0.30 -4.48 26.85
N ASP A 181 -0.20 -3.47 27.71
CA ASP A 181 -0.99 -2.24 27.63
C ASP A 181 -0.04 -1.10 27.27
N GLY A 182 -0.47 -0.18 26.41
CA GLY A 182 0.36 0.89 25.84
C GLY A 182 -0.46 2.11 25.46
#